data_AF-A0A4Y2MWI0-F1
#
_entry.id   AF-A0A4Y2MWI0-F1
#
_cell.length_a   1.000
_cell.length_b   1.000
_cell.length_c   1.000
_cell.angle_alpha   90.00
_cell.angle_beta   90.00
_cell.angle_gamma   90.00
#
_symmetry.space_group_name_H-M   'P 1'
#
loop_
_entity.id
_entity.type
_entity.pdbx_description
1 polymer ?
#
loop_
_entity_poly.entity_id
_entity_poly.type
_entity_poly.pdbx_seq_one_letter_code
_entity_poly.pdbx_strand_id
1 'polypeptide(L)'
;MAYPVSLKANLFVTFFVSKIQKRLSAFKWKYSAISHGKGVVDGIGGTAKFRVYAEVKARIAIVQNAIDFAKVAAKVVPNITVISMLQNDIDKTQINWNLAKDVPGIKKAHIVNSSDDHICLFTSQQNLDTPIQELC
;
A
#
# COMPACT_ATOMS: atom_id res chain seq x y z
N MET A 1 4.74 22.23 -10.54
CA MET A 1 5.84 21.28 -10.26
C MET A 1 5.27 19.88 -10.15
N ALA A 2 5.66 18.94 -11.01
CA ALA A 2 5.14 17.58 -10.99
C ALA A 2 5.82 16.76 -9.88
N TYR A 3 5.05 16.25 -8.92
CA TYR A 3 5.58 15.37 -7.88
C TYR A 3 6.09 14.06 -8.48
N PRO A 4 7.26 13.54 -8.04
CA PRO A 4 7.74 12.23 -8.46
C PRO A 4 6.76 11.13 -8.03
N VAL A 5 6.60 10.11 -8.89
CA VAL A 5 5.58 9.03 -8.77
C VAL A 5 5.62 8.33 -7.41
N SER A 6 6.81 8.14 -6.83
CA SER A 6 7.00 7.54 -5.51
C SER A 6 6.40 8.36 -4.36
N LEU A 7 6.41 9.70 -4.47
CA LEU A 7 5.84 10.58 -3.44
C LEU A 7 4.32 10.54 -3.45
N LYS A 8 3.72 10.47 -4.65
CA LYS A 8 2.26 10.33 -4.81
C LYS A 8 1.77 9.01 -4.23
N ALA A 9 2.51 7.92 -4.42
CA ALA A 9 2.16 6.61 -3.87
C ALA A 9 2.19 6.60 -2.33
N ASN A 10 3.22 7.19 -1.70
CA ASN A 10 3.29 7.24 -0.23
C ASN A 10 2.25 8.17 0.39
N LEU A 11 1.96 9.32 -0.24
CA LEU A 11 0.90 10.22 0.18
C LEU A 11 -0.47 9.53 0.07
N PHE A 12 -0.73 8.89 -1.07
CA PHE A 12 -1.95 8.12 -1.30
C PHE A 12 -2.10 7.01 -0.26
N VAL A 13 -1.08 6.18 -0.07
CA VAL A 13 -1.13 5.08 0.90
C VAL A 13 -1.34 5.61 2.31
N THR A 14 -0.60 6.63 2.76
CA THR A 14 -0.72 7.16 4.13
C THR A 14 -2.10 7.76 4.38
N PHE A 15 -2.61 8.56 3.44
CA PHE A 15 -3.93 9.17 3.55
C PHE A 15 -5.06 8.14 3.41
N PHE A 16 -4.89 7.18 2.51
CA PHE A 16 -5.85 6.10 2.35
C PHE A 16 -5.92 5.24 3.61
N VAL A 17 -4.75 4.84 4.13
CA VAL A 17 -4.57 4.13 5.38
C VAL A 17 -5.22 4.87 6.54
N SER A 18 -5.03 6.18 6.69
CA SER A 18 -5.66 6.94 7.80
C SER A 18 -7.19 6.92 7.73
N LYS A 19 -7.76 6.73 6.54
CA LYS A 19 -9.21 6.66 6.34
C LYS A 19 -9.76 5.26 6.48
N ILE A 20 -8.97 4.23 6.21
CA ILE A 20 -9.38 2.83 6.33
C ILE A 20 -8.83 2.14 7.59
N GLN A 21 -8.06 2.82 8.44
CA GLN A 21 -7.49 2.24 9.66
C GLN A 21 -8.56 1.67 10.58
N LYS A 22 -9.75 2.28 10.67
CA LYS A 22 -10.86 1.74 11.47
C LYS A 22 -11.45 0.44 10.90
N ARG A 23 -11.13 0.11 9.65
CA ARG A 23 -11.55 -1.11 8.93
C ARG A 23 -10.44 -2.14 8.78
N LEU A 24 -9.19 -1.76 9.05
CA LEU A 24 -8.02 -2.64 9.03
C LEU A 24 -7.51 -2.78 10.47
N SER A 25 -7.38 -4.00 10.97
CA SER A 25 -6.62 -4.21 12.22
C SER A 25 -5.22 -3.59 12.09
N ALA A 26 -4.58 -3.30 13.23
CA ALA A 26 -3.23 -2.75 13.28
C ALA A 26 -2.31 -3.41 12.24
N PHE A 27 -1.76 -2.63 11.32
CA PHE A 27 -0.95 -3.17 10.23
C PHE A 27 0.35 -2.40 10.06
N LYS A 28 1.34 -3.10 9.52
CA LYS A 28 2.70 -2.61 9.30
C LYS A 28 3.02 -2.68 7.82
N TRP A 29 3.04 -1.52 7.18
CA TRP A 29 3.46 -1.37 5.80
C TRP A 29 4.94 -1.04 5.73
N LYS A 30 5.74 -1.99 5.24
CA LYS A 30 7.17 -1.77 4.99
C LYS A 30 7.35 -1.29 3.56
N TYR A 31 7.84 -0.08 3.40
CA TYR A 31 8.15 0.59 2.15
C TYR A 31 9.66 0.71 1.95
N SER A 32 10.16 0.26 0.81
CA SER A 32 11.54 0.52 0.41
C SER A 32 11.54 1.38 -0.85
N ALA A 33 12.01 2.63 -0.75
CA ALA A 33 12.29 3.49 -1.91
C ALA A 33 13.53 3.04 -2.68
N ILE A 34 13.86 1.76 -2.71
CA ILE A 34 15.01 1.26 -3.48
C ILE A 34 14.51 0.91 -4.87
N SER A 35 14.43 1.91 -5.74
CA SER A 35 14.75 1.81 -7.17
C SER A 35 14.32 3.06 -7.93
N HIS A 36 15.30 3.88 -8.32
CA HIS A 36 15.33 4.70 -9.55
C HIS A 36 14.00 5.04 -10.26
N GLY A 37 13.01 5.62 -9.55
CA GLY A 37 11.72 6.01 -10.14
C GLY A 37 10.83 4.85 -10.63
N LYS A 38 11.08 3.59 -10.26
CA LYS A 38 10.32 2.42 -10.77
C LYS A 38 9.12 2.00 -9.92
N GLY A 39 8.86 2.67 -8.81
CA GLY A 39 7.69 2.46 -7.97
C GLY A 39 8.01 1.77 -6.63
N VAL A 40 6.97 1.52 -5.85
CA VAL A 40 7.06 0.87 -4.54
C VAL A 40 7.46 -0.59 -4.73
N VAL A 41 8.51 -1.05 -4.04
CA VAL A 41 8.84 -2.48 -3.93
C VAL A 41 8.40 -2.95 -2.55
N ASP A 42 7.20 -3.50 -2.46
CA ASP A 42 6.78 -4.32 -1.33
C ASP A 42 6.99 -5.80 -1.71
N GLY A 43 7.63 -6.58 -0.85
CA GLY A 43 7.87 -8.01 -1.12
C GLY A 43 6.58 -8.79 -1.35
N ILE A 44 5.48 -8.32 -0.76
CA ILE A 44 4.13 -8.89 -0.86
C ILE A 44 3.54 -8.63 -2.24
N GLY A 45 3.41 -7.38 -2.68
CA GLY A 45 2.91 -7.01 -4.00
C GLY A 45 3.78 -7.58 -5.14
N GLY A 46 5.10 -7.58 -4.98
CA GLY A 46 6.02 -8.25 -5.91
C GLY A 46 5.75 -9.74 -6.05
N THR A 47 5.55 -10.44 -4.92
CA THR A 47 5.21 -11.87 -4.91
C THR A 47 3.86 -12.15 -5.56
N ALA A 48 2.82 -11.39 -5.21
CA ALA A 48 1.49 -11.54 -5.81
C ALA A 48 1.54 -11.33 -7.32
N LYS A 49 2.19 -10.25 -7.78
CA LYS A 49 2.34 -9.95 -9.22
C LYS A 49 3.09 -11.05 -9.95
N PHE A 50 4.20 -11.54 -9.40
CA PHE A 50 5.00 -12.60 -10.00
C PHE A 50 4.20 -13.91 -10.13
N ARG A 51 3.49 -14.31 -9.07
CA ARG A 51 2.69 -15.55 -9.05
C ARG A 51 1.52 -15.49 -10.02
N VAL A 52 0.77 -14.38 -10.06
CA VAL A 52 -0.31 -14.19 -11.04
C VAL A 52 0.25 -14.19 -12.48
N TYR A 53 1.37 -13.51 -12.70
CA TYR A 53 2.01 -13.50 -14.02
C TYR A 53 2.44 -14.89 -14.49
N ALA A 54 2.92 -15.74 -13.58
CA ALA A 54 3.28 -17.12 -13.89
C ALA A 54 2.07 -17.94 -14.39
N GLU A 55 0.90 -17.82 -13.73
CA GLU A 55 -0.33 -18.47 -14.18
C GLU A 55 -0.80 -18.00 -15.56
N VAL A 56 -0.74 -16.68 -15.81
CA VAL A 56 -1.11 -16.10 -17.11
C VAL A 56 -0.17 -16.60 -18.20
N LYS A 57 1.14 -16.62 -17.94
CA LYS A 57 2.15 -17.11 -18.89
C LYS A 57 1.99 -18.60 -19.18
N ALA A 58 1.60 -19.39 -18.18
CA ALA A 58 1.27 -20.80 -18.33
C ALA A 58 -0.10 -21.04 -18.99
N ARG A 59 -0.86 -19.98 -19.30
CA ARG A 59 -2.22 -20.01 -19.86
C ARG A 59 -3.22 -20.74 -18.94
N ILE A 60 -2.95 -20.78 -17.64
CA ILE A 60 -3.83 -21.40 -16.63
C ILE A 60 -4.92 -20.40 -16.20
N ALA A 61 -4.59 -19.10 -16.22
CA ALA A 61 -5.51 -18.02 -15.87
C ALA A 61 -5.54 -16.93 -16.95
N ILE A 62 -6.69 -16.28 -17.09
CA ILE A 62 -6.86 -15.08 -17.91
C ILE A 62 -7.14 -13.92 -16.94
N VAL A 63 -6.37 -12.85 -17.05
CA VAL A 63 -6.51 -11.64 -16.23
C VAL A 63 -6.70 -10.44 -17.15
N GLN A 64 -7.91 -9.87 -17.18
CA GLN A 64 -8.24 -8.71 -18.05
C GLN A 64 -8.50 -7.43 -17.26
N ASN A 65 -8.81 -7.55 -15.97
CA ASN A 65 -9.15 -6.42 -15.11
C ASN A 65 -8.69 -6.68 -13.66
N ALA A 66 -8.89 -5.67 -12.80
CA ALA A 66 -8.48 -5.73 -11.40
C ALA A 66 -9.20 -6.82 -10.59
N ILE A 67 -10.46 -7.14 -10.94
CA ILE A 67 -11.24 -8.18 -10.27
C ILE A 67 -10.65 -9.56 -10.58
N ASP A 68 -10.32 -9.81 -11.85
CA ASP A 68 -9.67 -11.06 -12.27
C ASP A 68 -8.31 -11.21 -11.58
N PHE A 69 -7.54 -10.13 -11.53
CA PHE A 69 -6.26 -10.11 -10.83
C PHE A 69 -6.44 -10.49 -9.36
N ALA A 70 -7.39 -9.86 -8.65
CA ALA A 70 -7.64 -10.13 -7.24
C ALA A 70 -8.03 -11.59 -6.99
N LYS A 71 -8.91 -12.16 -7.85
CA LYS A 71 -9.32 -13.56 -7.77
C LYS A 71 -8.15 -14.53 -7.97
N VAL A 72 -7.33 -14.31 -9.00
CA VAL A 72 -6.17 -15.16 -9.28
C VAL A 72 -5.14 -15.01 -8.17
N ALA A 73 -4.86 -13.78 -7.72
CA ALA A 73 -3.95 -13.51 -6.62
C ALA A 73 -4.37 -14.27 -5.35
N ALA A 74 -5.62 -14.16 -4.92
CA ALA A 74 -6.12 -14.85 -3.74
C ALA A 74 -5.94 -16.38 -3.81
N LYS A 75 -6.03 -16.96 -5.02
CA LYS A 75 -5.81 -18.39 -5.25
C LYS A 75 -4.33 -18.78 -5.18
N VAL A 76 -3.43 -18.00 -5.79
CA VAL A 76 -2.01 -18.37 -5.97
C VAL A 76 -1.11 -17.94 -4.81
N VAL A 77 -1.58 -17.02 -3.97
CA VAL A 77 -0.90 -16.60 -2.75
C VAL A 77 -1.84 -16.73 -1.54
N PRO A 78 -2.20 -17.95 -1.11
CA PRO A 78 -3.23 -18.17 -0.07
C PRO A 78 -2.87 -17.59 1.29
N ASN A 79 -1.58 -17.35 1.56
CA ASN A 79 -1.09 -16.74 2.79
C ASN A 79 -1.16 -15.20 2.78
N ILE A 80 -1.64 -14.59 1.68
CA ILE A 80 -1.82 -13.14 1.54
C ILE A 80 -3.32 -12.88 1.41
N THR A 81 -3.88 -12.12 2.35
CA THR A 81 -5.26 -11.64 2.24
C THR A 81 -5.34 -10.59 1.13
N VAL A 82 -6.08 -10.90 0.07
CA VAL A 82 -6.31 -9.98 -1.05
C VAL A 82 -7.66 -9.29 -0.86
N ILE A 83 -7.63 -7.96 -0.73
CA ILE A 83 -8.82 -7.13 -0.63
C ILE A 83 -9.01 -6.39 -1.96
N SER A 84 -10.10 -6.70 -2.66
CA SER A 84 -10.51 -5.96 -3.85
C SER A 84 -11.37 -4.79 -3.44
N MET A 85 -11.00 -3.57 -3.84
CA MET A 85 -11.81 -2.37 -3.63
C MET A 85 -12.24 -1.81 -4.97
N LEU A 86 -13.55 -1.81 -5.20
CA LEU A 86 -14.15 -1.25 -6.41
C LEU A 86 -14.47 0.22 -6.19
N GLN A 87 -14.81 0.93 -7.28
CA GLN A 87 -15.20 2.34 -7.22
C GLN A 87 -16.32 2.58 -6.18
N ASN A 88 -17.33 1.71 -6.15
CA ASN A 88 -18.40 1.81 -5.15
C ASN A 88 -17.91 1.67 -3.70
N ASP A 89 -16.86 0.90 -3.46
CA ASP A 89 -16.27 0.77 -2.12
C ASP A 89 -15.49 2.03 -1.73
N ILE A 90 -14.80 2.63 -2.71
CA ILE A 90 -14.11 3.91 -2.57
C ILE A 90 -15.12 5.03 -2.34
N ASP A 91 -16.20 5.10 -3.10
CA ASP A 91 -17.20 6.17 -2.98
C ASP A 91 -17.89 6.13 -1.61
N LYS A 92 -18.13 4.93 -1.06
CA LYS A 92 -18.63 4.73 0.31
C LYS A 92 -17.67 5.23 1.39
N THR A 93 -16.38 5.39 1.11
CA THR A 93 -15.43 5.93 2.09
C THR A 93 -15.58 7.44 2.28
N GLN A 94 -16.28 8.14 1.37
CA GLN A 94 -16.45 9.60 1.39
C GLN A 94 -15.12 10.36 1.59
N ILE A 95 -14.01 9.79 1.09
CA ILE A 95 -12.69 10.37 1.25
C ILE A 95 -12.59 11.64 0.41
N ASN A 96 -12.49 12.79 1.07
CA ASN A 96 -12.14 14.03 0.41
C ASN A 96 -10.62 14.09 0.17
N TRP A 97 -10.20 13.68 -1.03
CA TRP A 97 -8.79 13.66 -1.44
C TRP A 97 -8.10 15.02 -1.37
N ASN A 98 -8.85 16.13 -1.40
CA ASN A 98 -8.29 17.47 -1.26
C ASN A 98 -7.77 17.76 0.17
N LEU A 99 -8.14 16.93 1.15
CA LEU A 99 -7.62 17.01 2.51
C LEU A 99 -6.30 16.25 2.71
N ALA A 100 -5.81 15.55 1.68
CA ALA A 100 -4.51 14.89 1.72
C ALA A 100 -3.41 15.95 1.78
N LYS A 101 -2.92 16.22 2.99
CA LYS A 101 -1.80 17.13 3.22
C LYS A 101 -0.49 16.39 3.03
N ASP A 102 0.48 17.08 2.44
CA ASP A 102 1.86 16.59 2.40
C ASP A 102 2.34 16.31 3.82
N VAL A 103 2.89 15.11 4.02
CA VAL A 103 3.50 14.71 5.29
C VAL A 103 5.00 15.05 5.23
N PRO A 104 5.50 15.98 6.07
CA PRO A 104 6.91 16.31 6.11
C PRO A 104 7.78 15.07 6.32
N GLY A 105 8.89 14.94 5.59
CA GLY A 105 9.80 13.80 5.78
C GLY A 105 9.30 12.44 5.27
N ILE A 106 8.09 12.34 4.67
CA ILE A 106 7.54 11.08 4.12
C ILE A 106 8.46 10.40 3.10
N LYS A 107 9.35 11.17 2.44
CA LYS A 107 10.39 10.66 1.53
C LYS A 107 11.41 9.75 2.21
N LYS A 108 11.62 9.97 3.51
CA LYS A 108 12.55 9.20 4.34
C LYS A 108 11.82 8.09 5.09
N ALA A 109 10.49 8.06 5.09
CA ALA A 109 9.72 7.02 5.74
C ALA A 109 9.81 5.73 4.91
N HIS A 110 10.23 4.65 5.58
CA HIS A 110 10.37 3.30 5.06
C HIS A 110 9.43 2.30 5.74
N ILE A 111 8.76 2.71 6.81
CA ILE A 111 7.74 1.90 7.49
C ILE A 111 6.60 2.82 7.90
N VAL A 112 5.38 2.40 7.63
CA VAL A 112 4.14 2.99 8.13
C VAL A 112 3.50 1.94 9.04
N ASN A 113 3.42 2.20 10.34
CA ASN A 113 2.62 1.40 11.25
C ASN A 113 1.32 2.14 11.53
N SER A 114 0.20 1.42 11.50
CA SER A 114 -1.09 1.91 11.99
C SER A 114 -1.47 1.13 13.24
N SER A 115 -1.84 1.83 14.30
CA SER A 115 -2.31 1.28 15.58
C SER A 115 -3.51 2.07 16.04
N ASP A 116 -4.70 1.45 16.03
CA ASP A 116 -6.04 1.89 16.49
C ASP A 116 -6.48 3.34 16.18
N ASP A 117 -5.69 4.37 16.52
CA ASP A 117 -5.91 5.79 16.19
C ASP A 117 -4.68 6.54 15.66
N HIS A 118 -3.48 5.93 15.62
CA HIS A 118 -2.23 6.59 15.25
C HIS A 118 -1.57 5.96 14.02
N ILE A 119 -0.95 6.80 13.19
CA ILE A 119 -0.02 6.38 12.14
C ILE A 119 1.39 6.83 12.49
N CYS A 120 2.29 5.86 12.63
CA CYS A 120 3.70 6.10 12.94
C CYS A 120 4.58 5.83 11.73
N LEU A 121 5.47 6.78 11.42
CA LEU A 121 6.41 6.70 10.31
C LEU A 121 7.85 6.45 10.82
N PHE A 122 8.55 5.47 10.24
CA PHE A 122 9.92 5.11 10.61
C PHE A 122 10.85 5.11 9.38
N THR A 123 12.14 5.43 9.53
CA THR A 123 13.14 5.46 8.45
C THR A 123 13.93 4.16 8.28
N SER A 124 13.98 3.28 9.27
CA SER A 124 14.87 2.11 9.24
C SER A 124 14.25 0.93 9.99
N GLN A 125 14.54 -0.29 9.54
CA GLN A 125 14.19 -1.51 10.28
C GLN A 125 14.93 -1.63 11.63
N GLN A 126 16.00 -0.85 11.86
CA GLN A 126 16.88 -0.95 13.03
C GLN A 126 16.49 -0.05 14.20
N ASN A 127 15.54 0.89 14.03
CA ASN A 127 15.03 1.76 15.11
C ASN A 127 13.50 1.73 15.09
N LEU A 128 12.92 0.69 15.66
CA LEU A 128 11.46 0.54 15.82
C LEU A 128 10.92 1.21 17.07
N ASP A 129 11.81 1.72 17.93
CA ASP A 129 11.45 2.20 19.27
C ASP A 129 11.13 3.69 19.33
N THR A 130 11.36 4.45 18.24
CA THR A 130 11.04 5.89 18.19
C THR A 130 10.50 6.30 16.82
N PRO A 131 9.22 6.72 16.71
CA PRO A 131 8.66 7.22 15.47
C PRO A 131 9.28 8.58 15.12
N ILE A 132 9.45 8.84 13.83
CA ILE A 132 10.03 10.11 13.33
C ILE A 132 8.93 11.14 13.16
N GLN A 133 7.71 10.64 12.96
CA GLN A 133 6.51 11.43 12.98
C GLN A 133 5.34 10.53 13.37
N GLU A 134 4.52 11.06 14.26
CA GLU A 134 3.23 10.51 14.65
C GLU A 134 2.15 11.40 14.05
N LEU A 135 1.18 10.77 13.39
CA LEU A 135 0.00 11.43 12.84
C LEU A 135 -1.22 10.94 13.61
N CYS A 136 -1.96 11.88 14.19
CA CYS A 136 -3.30 11.67 14.75
C CYS A 136 -4.38 11.97 13.70
#